data_AF-A0A9P8LJE7-F1
#
_entry.id   AF-A0A9P8LJE7-F1
#
_cell.length_a   1.000
_cell.length_b   1.000
_cell.length_c   1.000
_cell.angle_alpha   90.00
_cell.angle_beta   90.00
_cell.angle_gamma   90.00
#
_symmetry.space_group_name_H-M   'P 1'
#
loop_
_entity.id
_entity.type
_entity.pdbx_description
1 polymer ?
#
loop_
_entity_poly.entity_id
_entity_poly.type
_entity_poly.pdbx_seq_one_letter_code
_entity_poly.pdbx_strand_id
1 'polypeptide(L)'
;MGKRKRKSKQKKPSHSPSTSSPLKSIAILGKPKPKKRGTTQTSAPSPQPQPGQEDSPSATCPPQVNPKLWNRFYEPLVLLSAYGKSQGERVKSDEILSEECIDGGVKTPRKKFLDELAYVCDFSAGGATVTAVAIQDGPQLVYWVAANDIKGARVKSFLSDILQLLGQAYDAGEEKIFELKRQVSDRAIAFSAPRLLRYRHGLRKTIKACLPALETQNNEEENNLKDWLISLKDSSLDYPSFCQLCYEARGSELLEVVRQKAKEGSIQQSDTSYAAQYARVRHFIGRLGSHIKAAQVLVEVGRHSPKLFTDYSIEIATSSTDFTPPAYRAKSSINGIINRMTSDPQACQYYQKELHSQDEKFHLTLEKRIRDEYKDPDFKLRVHAELILLDLFHRRSLRFLDGMRYIGISKPACFLCHRYFQAHPLQVQTSGCSNNLYLQWQPPYIQEHSPARVKEQEDIMNAMLKGIRRFVLDRIVPEYRGLNPHPDSTTGLDTSLYAGDVGARSHRGKLGCPALAAPPRPNTVQADPPRATPALPQSEEDSHGFDEFSSMSEGVLEDLVYEPPGWSDIGAAEGPCEDLGDDSDGGGVSLF
;
A
#
# COMPACT_ATOMS: atom_id res chain seq x y z
N MET A 1 -14.46 -71.34 19.23
CA MET A 1 -14.29 -72.16 20.46
C MET A 1 -13.89 -71.25 21.63
N GLY A 2 -14.00 -71.69 22.90
CA GLY A 2 -13.49 -70.97 24.10
C GLY A 2 -14.23 -69.65 24.46
N LYS A 3 -15.19 -69.56 25.38
CA LYS A 3 -15.23 -69.79 26.85
C LYS A 3 -14.63 -68.67 27.75
N ARG A 4 -15.54 -67.87 28.35
CA ARG A 4 -15.60 -67.47 29.80
C ARG A 4 -14.52 -66.46 30.30
N LYS A 5 -14.69 -65.64 31.35
CA LYS A 5 -15.70 -65.35 32.42
C LYS A 5 -15.68 -63.80 32.64
N ARG A 6 -16.72 -63.04 33.05
CA ARG A 6 -17.65 -63.08 34.21
C ARG A 6 -17.04 -62.94 35.63
N LYS A 7 -17.12 -61.73 36.21
CA LYS A 7 -17.80 -61.44 37.51
C LYS A 7 -18.21 -59.95 37.56
N SER A 8 -18.77 -59.45 38.68
CA SER A 8 -19.43 -58.13 38.78
C SER A 8 -19.83 -57.76 40.23
N LYS A 9 -20.23 -56.49 40.48
CA LYS A 9 -20.90 -55.92 41.69
C LYS A 9 -19.97 -55.59 42.89
N GLN A 10 -20.23 -54.62 43.78
CA GLN A 10 -21.21 -53.48 43.85
C GLN A 10 -20.52 -52.26 44.54
N LYS A 11 -21.06 -51.26 45.30
CA LYS A 11 -22.32 -51.00 46.05
C LYS A 11 -22.49 -49.46 46.30
N LYS A 12 -23.54 -49.06 47.05
CA LYS A 12 -23.84 -47.77 47.74
C LYS A 12 -24.44 -48.10 49.15
N PRO A 13 -24.78 -47.21 50.13
CA PRO A 13 -25.28 -45.82 49.99
C PRO A 13 -24.94 -44.80 51.13
N SER A 14 -25.51 -43.57 50.98
CA SER A 14 -26.09 -42.61 51.99
C SER A 14 -25.35 -42.27 53.31
N HIS A 15 -25.28 -41.00 53.73
CA HIS A 15 -26.42 -40.21 54.27
C HIS A 15 -26.30 -38.67 54.19
N SER A 16 -27.43 -37.99 54.42
CA SER A 16 -27.70 -36.53 54.58
C SER A 16 -28.93 -36.39 55.54
N PRO A 17 -29.51 -35.20 55.89
CA PRO A 17 -29.29 -33.80 55.49
C PRO A 17 -28.93 -32.91 56.73
N SER A 18 -29.40 -31.68 57.08
CA SER A 18 -30.39 -30.70 56.57
C SER A 18 -30.24 -29.29 57.20
N THR A 19 -30.91 -28.26 56.63
CA THR A 19 -31.51 -27.03 57.28
C THR A 19 -30.60 -26.00 57.98
N SER A 20 -30.91 -24.68 58.07
CA SER A 20 -32.02 -23.83 57.56
C SER A 20 -31.67 -22.32 57.56
N SER A 21 -32.46 -21.49 56.87
CA SER A 21 -32.51 -19.99 56.95
C SER A 21 -33.47 -19.53 58.11
N PRO A 22 -33.92 -18.25 58.31
CA PRO A 22 -33.91 -17.05 57.45
C PRO A 22 -33.74 -15.62 58.09
N LEU A 23 -33.64 -14.60 57.21
CA LEU A 23 -34.17 -13.21 57.26
C LEU A 23 -34.34 -12.44 58.61
N LYS A 24 -33.83 -11.19 58.65
CA LYS A 24 -34.65 -9.95 58.79
C LYS A 24 -33.85 -8.63 58.63
N SER A 25 -34.58 -7.52 58.44
CA SER A 25 -34.08 -6.17 58.10
C SER A 25 -34.71 -5.07 58.97
N ILE A 26 -33.91 -4.11 59.47
CA ILE A 26 -34.37 -2.82 60.05
C ILE A 26 -33.33 -1.72 59.70
N ALA A 27 -33.79 -0.46 59.56
CA ALA A 27 -32.96 0.74 59.43
C ALA A 27 -33.46 1.84 60.40
N ILE A 28 -32.63 2.83 60.76
CA ILE A 28 -33.06 4.11 61.39
C ILE A 28 -31.95 5.19 61.33
N LEU A 29 -32.33 6.46 61.58
CA LEU A 29 -31.59 7.71 61.31
C LEU A 29 -30.58 8.12 62.40
N GLY A 30 -29.61 8.98 62.05
CA GLY A 30 -28.81 9.79 62.99
C GLY A 30 -28.04 10.95 62.34
N LYS A 31 -28.31 12.20 62.77
CA LYS A 31 -27.54 13.45 62.50
C LYS A 31 -26.92 13.94 63.84
N PRO A 32 -26.10 15.02 63.96
CA PRO A 32 -25.67 16.03 62.97
C PRO A 32 -24.15 16.41 63.00
N LYS A 33 -23.76 17.45 62.23
CA LYS A 33 -22.47 18.16 62.31
C LYS A 33 -22.48 19.26 63.40
N PRO A 34 -21.30 19.69 63.89
CA PRO A 34 -21.05 21.09 64.27
C PRO A 34 -20.17 21.84 63.24
N LYS A 35 -20.24 23.19 63.24
CA LYS A 35 -19.36 24.12 62.48
C LYS A 35 -18.52 24.96 63.45
N LYS A 36 -17.32 25.39 63.02
CA LYS A 36 -16.59 26.64 63.35
C LYS A 36 -15.50 26.81 62.25
N ARG A 37 -15.35 27.97 61.58
CA ARG A 37 -14.63 29.20 62.01
C ARG A 37 -13.23 28.89 62.57
N GLY A 38 -12.10 29.27 61.98
CA GLY A 38 -11.84 29.94 60.69
C GLY A 38 -11.09 31.28 60.85
N THR A 39 -9.87 31.37 60.32
CA THR A 39 -8.98 32.55 60.40
C THR A 39 -8.10 32.65 59.14
N THR A 40 -7.78 33.87 58.72
CA THR A 40 -6.94 34.17 57.53
C THR A 40 -5.49 34.46 57.89
N GLN A 41 -4.55 34.13 57.00
CA GLN A 41 -3.27 34.83 56.83
C GLN A 41 -2.75 34.68 55.38
N THR A 42 -1.76 35.49 54.99
CA THR A 42 -1.58 35.92 53.59
C THR A 42 -0.10 36.06 53.20
N SER A 43 0.36 35.42 52.12
CA SER A 43 1.54 35.87 51.35
C SER A 43 1.82 35.09 50.05
N ALA A 44 1.93 35.84 48.94
CA ALA A 44 2.80 35.61 47.77
C ALA A 44 2.60 34.34 46.86
N PRO A 45 3.05 34.38 45.59
CA PRO A 45 2.49 33.51 44.54
C PRO A 45 3.38 32.34 44.08
N SER A 46 2.74 31.29 43.57
CA SER A 46 3.39 30.25 42.76
C SER A 46 3.55 30.70 41.29
N PRO A 47 4.52 30.16 40.53
CA PRO A 47 4.69 30.50 39.12
C PRO A 47 3.49 30.09 38.25
N GLN A 48 3.16 30.90 37.25
CA GLN A 48 2.22 30.51 36.19
C GLN A 48 2.91 29.55 35.21
N PRO A 49 2.27 28.45 34.77
CA PRO A 49 2.73 27.70 33.60
C PRO A 49 2.52 28.56 32.34
N GLN A 50 3.45 28.47 31.39
CA GLN A 50 3.37 29.19 30.11
C GLN A 50 2.33 28.55 29.17
N PRO A 51 1.67 29.34 28.29
CA PRO A 51 0.77 28.80 27.28
C PRO A 51 1.58 28.17 26.14
N GLY A 52 1.49 26.86 25.95
CA GLY A 52 2.37 26.17 24.99
C GLY A 52 2.07 24.70 24.74
N GLN A 53 0.80 24.31 24.55
CA GLN A 53 0.45 23.00 23.97
C GLN A 53 -0.97 23.02 23.39
N GLU A 54 -1.10 23.36 22.10
CA GLU A 54 -2.33 23.09 21.33
C GLU A 54 -2.30 21.65 20.82
N ASP A 55 -2.48 20.69 21.73
CA ASP A 55 -2.82 19.30 21.38
C ASP A 55 -4.24 19.29 20.78
N SER A 56 -4.33 19.67 19.51
CA SER A 56 -5.57 19.66 18.73
C SER A 56 -6.02 18.20 18.54
N PRO A 57 -7.13 17.75 19.18
CA PRO A 57 -7.62 16.41 18.95
C PRO A 57 -8.09 16.30 17.49
N SER A 58 -7.53 15.37 16.72
CA SER A 58 -7.94 15.16 15.33
C SER A 58 -9.44 14.89 15.28
N ALA A 59 -10.19 15.84 14.70
CA ALA A 59 -11.63 15.91 14.82
C ALA A 59 -12.32 14.92 13.86
N THR A 60 -12.23 13.63 14.16
CA THR A 60 -12.93 12.59 13.38
C THR A 60 -14.44 12.84 13.41
N CYS A 61 -15.10 12.63 12.27
CA CYS A 61 -16.53 12.83 12.12
C CYS A 61 -17.27 11.49 11.94
N PRO A 62 -18.59 11.41 12.20
CA PRO A 62 -19.36 10.23 11.86
C PRO A 62 -19.30 9.91 10.35
N PRO A 63 -19.30 8.64 9.94
CA PRO A 63 -19.33 8.26 8.53
C PRO A 63 -20.56 8.84 7.82
N GLN A 64 -20.36 9.37 6.61
CA GLN A 64 -21.43 9.96 5.80
C GLN A 64 -22.41 8.90 5.23
N VAL A 65 -21.96 7.65 5.08
CA VAL A 65 -22.78 6.51 4.66
C VAL A 65 -23.61 5.93 5.81
N ASN A 66 -24.69 5.21 5.49
CA ASN A 66 -25.59 4.62 6.49
C ASN A 66 -24.83 3.84 7.58
N PRO A 67 -25.04 4.13 8.88
CA PRO A 67 -24.31 3.45 9.96
C PRO A 67 -24.47 1.91 9.98
N LYS A 68 -25.56 1.38 9.42
CA LYS A 68 -25.74 -0.08 9.26
C LYS A 68 -24.83 -0.64 8.16
N LEU A 69 -24.61 0.09 7.07
CA LEU A 69 -23.65 -0.26 6.03
C LEU A 69 -22.22 -0.17 6.57
N TRP A 70 -21.87 0.94 7.23
CA TRP A 70 -20.54 1.15 7.83
C TRP A 70 -20.08 -0.03 8.68
N ASN A 71 -20.89 -0.40 9.69
CA ASN A 71 -20.56 -1.53 10.54
C ASN A 71 -20.49 -2.86 9.76
N ARG A 72 -21.42 -3.09 8.81
CA ARG A 72 -21.42 -4.31 7.97
C ARG A 72 -20.22 -4.39 7.01
N PHE A 73 -19.57 -3.27 6.72
CA PHE A 73 -18.40 -3.19 5.84
C PHE A 73 -17.13 -3.65 6.56
N TYR A 74 -16.87 -3.16 7.79
CA TYR A 74 -15.69 -3.57 8.57
C TYR A 74 -15.83 -4.94 9.24
N GLU A 75 -17.05 -5.42 9.50
CA GLU A 75 -17.30 -6.76 10.08
C GLU A 75 -16.50 -7.91 9.40
N PRO A 76 -16.52 -8.09 8.06
CA PRO A 76 -15.65 -9.04 7.40
C PRO A 76 -14.18 -8.61 7.35
N LEU A 77 -13.86 -7.31 7.37
CA LEU A 77 -12.48 -6.83 7.26
C LEU A 77 -11.67 -7.06 8.53
N VAL A 78 -12.26 -6.87 9.71
CA VAL A 78 -11.62 -7.22 10.99
C VAL A 78 -11.40 -8.74 11.08
N LEU A 79 -12.33 -9.56 10.56
CA LEU A 79 -12.14 -11.01 10.44
C LEU A 79 -10.97 -11.35 9.51
N LEU A 80 -10.85 -10.69 8.34
CA LEU A 80 -9.72 -10.88 7.42
C LEU A 80 -8.38 -10.42 8.02
N SER A 81 -8.36 -9.31 8.76
CA SER A 81 -7.17 -8.77 9.43
C SER A 81 -6.68 -9.71 10.55
N ALA A 82 -7.62 -10.27 11.34
CA ALA A 82 -7.33 -11.27 12.36
C ALA A 82 -6.69 -12.57 11.81
N TYR A 83 -6.97 -12.93 10.55
CA TYR A 83 -6.22 -13.99 9.84
C TYR A 83 -4.81 -13.52 9.44
N GLY A 84 -4.69 -12.36 8.82
CA GLY A 84 -3.41 -11.70 8.54
C GLY A 84 -3.50 -10.57 7.50
N LYS A 85 -2.38 -9.87 7.27
CA LYS A 85 -2.33 -8.71 6.36
C LYS A 85 -2.54 -9.07 4.88
N SER A 86 -1.89 -10.14 4.39
CA SER A 86 -1.88 -10.51 2.96
C SER A 86 -3.09 -11.38 2.60
N GLN A 87 -3.93 -10.92 1.66
CA GLN A 87 -5.20 -11.55 1.26
C GLN A 87 -5.09 -12.37 -0.04
N GLY A 88 -3.90 -12.85 -0.37
CA GLY A 88 -3.58 -13.57 -1.60
C GLY A 88 -2.39 -12.95 -2.34
N GLU A 89 -1.98 -13.56 -3.45
CA GLU A 89 -0.85 -13.10 -4.27
C GLU A 89 -1.09 -11.72 -4.88
N ARG A 90 0.00 -11.02 -5.24
CA ARG A 90 -0.08 -9.72 -5.93
C ARG A 90 -0.70 -9.87 -7.32
N VAL A 91 -1.54 -8.93 -7.71
CA VAL A 91 -2.09 -8.82 -9.07
C VAL A 91 -1.31 -7.75 -9.82
N LYS A 92 -0.72 -8.07 -10.98
CA LYS A 92 -0.16 -7.04 -11.88
C LYS A 92 -1.25 -6.58 -12.85
N SER A 93 -1.30 -5.29 -13.17
CA SER A 93 -2.30 -4.80 -14.13
C SER A 93 -2.08 -5.29 -15.57
N ASP A 94 -0.85 -5.68 -15.92
CA ASP A 94 -0.54 -6.30 -17.22
C ASP A 94 -1.21 -7.69 -17.38
N GLU A 95 -1.50 -8.38 -16.27
CA GLU A 95 -2.16 -9.70 -16.26
C GLU A 95 -3.70 -9.60 -16.40
N ILE A 96 -4.24 -8.39 -16.48
CA ILE A 96 -5.67 -8.09 -16.69
C ILE A 96 -5.94 -7.78 -18.19
N LEU A 97 -4.91 -7.68 -19.02
CA LEU A 97 -5.05 -7.43 -20.46
C LEU A 97 -5.50 -8.70 -21.21
N SER A 98 -6.78 -8.77 -21.54
CA SER A 98 -7.26 -9.55 -22.69
C SER A 98 -6.59 -9.07 -23.98
N GLU A 99 -6.38 -9.98 -24.94
CA GLU A 99 -5.54 -9.77 -26.13
C GLU A 99 -6.05 -8.69 -27.13
N GLU A 100 -7.22 -8.11 -26.87
CA GLU A 100 -7.95 -7.17 -27.74
C GLU A 100 -7.60 -5.68 -27.53
N CYS A 101 -6.42 -5.38 -26.97
CA CYS A 101 -5.93 -4.00 -26.78
C CYS A 101 -4.62 -3.74 -27.56
N ILE A 102 -4.57 -4.17 -28.82
CA ILE A 102 -3.53 -3.77 -29.79
C ILE A 102 -3.79 -2.32 -30.23
N ASP A 103 -3.39 -1.37 -29.38
CA ASP A 103 -3.32 0.06 -29.72
C ASP A 103 -2.02 0.62 -29.14
N GLY A 104 -1.06 0.84 -30.04
CA GLY A 104 0.32 0.36 -29.84
C GLY A 104 1.22 1.22 -28.94
N GLY A 105 2.10 0.54 -28.18
CA GLY A 105 3.39 1.04 -27.65
C GLY A 105 3.36 2.13 -26.57
N VAL A 106 2.65 3.24 -26.82
CA VAL A 106 2.79 4.54 -26.14
C VAL A 106 2.13 4.57 -24.75
N LYS A 107 1.14 3.71 -24.51
CA LYS A 107 0.36 3.71 -23.26
C LYS A 107 1.15 3.15 -22.06
N THR A 108 2.12 2.27 -22.29
CA THR A 108 2.91 1.64 -21.21
C THR A 108 4.01 2.54 -20.63
N PRO A 109 4.80 3.31 -21.44
CA PRO A 109 5.75 4.29 -20.92
C PRO A 109 5.11 5.37 -20.03
N ARG A 110 3.97 5.94 -20.41
CA ARG A 110 3.30 6.99 -19.61
C ARG A 110 2.72 6.48 -18.29
N LYS A 111 2.21 5.24 -18.25
CA LYS A 111 1.84 4.57 -16.99
C LYS A 111 3.06 4.44 -16.06
N LYS A 112 4.17 3.87 -16.59
CA LYS A 112 5.43 3.73 -15.84
C LYS A 112 5.98 5.08 -15.36
N PHE A 113 5.91 6.13 -16.19
CA PHE A 113 6.30 7.49 -15.80
C PHE A 113 5.55 7.96 -14.55
N LEU A 114 4.22 7.80 -14.50
CA LEU A 114 3.40 8.18 -13.34
C LEU A 114 3.72 7.34 -12.10
N ASP A 115 3.97 6.02 -12.24
CA ASP A 115 4.37 5.16 -11.13
C ASP A 115 5.78 5.51 -10.60
N GLU A 116 6.76 5.77 -11.47
CA GLU A 116 8.13 6.11 -11.07
C GLU A 116 8.21 7.53 -10.49
N LEU A 117 7.41 8.50 -10.98
CA LEU A 117 7.23 9.82 -10.34
C LEU A 117 6.65 9.66 -8.92
N ALA A 118 5.56 8.91 -8.79
CA ALA A 118 4.94 8.64 -7.49
C ALA A 118 5.90 7.90 -6.55
N TYR A 119 6.74 7.01 -7.08
CA TYR A 119 7.78 6.30 -6.35
C TYR A 119 8.86 7.23 -5.78
N VAL A 120 9.45 8.13 -6.59
CA VAL A 120 10.51 9.05 -6.09
C VAL A 120 9.98 10.09 -5.11
N CYS A 121 8.69 10.43 -5.17
CA CYS A 121 8.04 11.32 -4.21
C CYS A 121 7.77 10.66 -2.83
N ASP A 122 7.79 9.33 -2.71
CA ASP A 122 7.52 8.60 -1.47
C ASP A 122 8.81 8.44 -0.62
N PHE A 123 9.09 9.47 0.17
CA PHE A 123 10.40 9.67 0.81
C PHE A 123 10.64 8.95 2.15
N SER A 124 9.65 8.23 2.70
CA SER A 124 9.76 7.56 4.00
C SER A 124 9.38 6.08 3.95
N ALA A 125 9.71 5.36 5.02
CA ALA A 125 9.07 4.10 5.38
C ALA A 125 7.77 4.36 6.16
N GLY A 126 7.04 3.31 6.54
CA GLY A 126 5.81 3.40 7.35
C GLY A 126 4.53 3.78 6.59
N GLY A 127 4.61 4.06 5.28
CA GLY A 127 3.42 4.21 4.42
C GLY A 127 2.68 5.55 4.52
N ALA A 128 3.09 6.45 5.41
CA ALA A 128 2.55 7.81 5.51
C ALA A 128 2.92 8.70 4.29
N THR A 129 4.07 8.49 3.67
CA THR A 129 4.52 9.22 2.47
C THR A 129 4.11 8.58 1.14
N VAL A 130 3.30 7.51 1.19
CA VAL A 130 2.79 6.85 -0.02
C VAL A 130 2.09 7.90 -0.87
N THR A 131 2.62 8.08 -2.07
CA THR A 131 2.25 9.15 -2.99
C THR A 131 1.55 8.55 -4.20
N ALA A 132 0.57 9.28 -4.71
CA ALA A 132 -0.10 9.01 -5.97
C ALA A 132 0.01 10.24 -6.88
N VAL A 133 0.12 10.03 -8.20
CA VAL A 133 0.28 11.09 -9.21
C VAL A 133 -0.65 10.82 -10.40
N ALA A 134 -1.32 11.87 -10.88
CA ALA A 134 -2.10 11.88 -12.12
C ALA A 134 -1.96 13.22 -12.85
N ILE A 135 -2.02 13.21 -14.18
CA ILE A 135 -1.94 14.43 -15.00
C ILE A 135 -3.33 14.75 -15.55
N GLN A 136 -3.80 15.97 -15.28
CA GLN A 136 -4.98 16.54 -15.90
C GLN A 136 -4.64 17.12 -17.29
N ASP A 137 -5.51 16.84 -18.26
CA ASP A 137 -5.43 17.31 -19.64
C ASP A 137 -6.14 18.66 -19.83
N GLY A 138 -5.49 19.63 -20.48
CA GLY A 138 -5.99 20.99 -20.67
C GLY A 138 -5.01 21.89 -21.45
N PRO A 139 -5.30 23.20 -21.57
CA PRO A 139 -4.41 24.15 -22.23
C PRO A 139 -3.02 24.21 -21.58
N GLN A 140 -2.99 24.13 -20.24
CA GLN A 140 -1.82 23.85 -19.42
C GLN A 140 -2.01 22.47 -18.76
N LEU A 141 -0.94 21.68 -18.62
CA LEU A 141 -0.99 20.40 -17.90
C LEU A 141 -0.97 20.63 -16.38
N VAL A 142 -1.78 19.89 -15.62
CA VAL A 142 -1.74 19.95 -14.14
C VAL A 142 -1.35 18.60 -13.56
N TYR A 143 -0.18 18.55 -12.94
CA TYR A 143 0.32 17.41 -12.17
C TYR A 143 -0.33 17.40 -10.79
N TRP A 144 -1.38 16.59 -10.63
CA TRP A 144 -2.04 16.38 -9.35
C TRP A 144 -1.30 15.32 -8.53
N VAL A 145 -0.88 15.69 -7.33
CA VAL A 145 -0.16 14.82 -6.39
C VAL A 145 -0.95 14.70 -5.11
N ALA A 146 -1.14 13.48 -4.62
CA ALA A 146 -1.70 13.22 -3.29
C ALA A 146 -0.73 12.37 -2.48
N ALA A 147 -0.70 12.55 -1.16
CA ALA A 147 0.03 11.70 -0.23
C ALA A 147 -0.89 11.26 0.92
N ASN A 148 -0.60 10.11 1.53
CA ASN A 148 -1.34 9.60 2.69
C ASN A 148 -1.29 10.55 3.90
N ASP A 149 -0.23 11.36 4.02
CA ASP A 149 0.03 12.33 5.10
C ASP A 149 0.49 13.68 4.53
N ILE A 150 0.18 14.78 5.21
CA ILE A 150 0.28 16.14 4.64
C ILE A 150 1.70 16.70 4.80
N LYS A 151 2.54 16.45 3.80
CA LYS A 151 3.85 17.11 3.61
C LYS A 151 3.99 17.75 2.22
N GLY A 152 2.87 18.26 1.70
CA GLY A 152 2.66 18.67 0.31
C GLY A 152 3.67 19.67 -0.25
N ALA A 153 4.03 20.72 0.50
CA ALA A 153 4.97 21.74 0.01
C ALA A 153 6.36 21.18 -0.33
N ARG A 154 6.89 20.28 0.51
CA ARG A 154 8.16 19.57 0.28
C ARG A 154 8.09 18.70 -0.99
N VAL A 155 6.96 18.05 -1.24
CA VAL A 155 6.75 17.21 -2.43
C VAL A 155 6.55 18.06 -3.69
N LYS A 156 5.83 19.19 -3.61
CA LYS A 156 5.64 20.13 -4.73
C LYS A 156 6.97 20.74 -5.20
N SER A 157 7.84 21.15 -4.27
CA SER A 157 9.19 21.63 -4.61
C SER A 157 10.00 20.54 -5.31
N PHE A 158 10.17 19.39 -4.67
CA PHE A 158 10.96 18.28 -5.22
C PHE A 158 10.45 17.80 -6.59
N LEU A 159 9.13 17.71 -6.79
CA LEU A 159 8.59 17.34 -8.10
C LEU A 159 8.86 18.42 -9.15
N SER A 160 8.83 19.71 -8.79
CA SER A 160 9.23 20.80 -9.68
C SER A 160 10.71 20.67 -10.08
N ASP A 161 11.58 20.42 -9.10
CA ASP A 161 13.03 20.24 -9.28
C ASP A 161 13.35 19.02 -10.18
N ILE A 162 12.50 17.99 -10.14
CA ILE A 162 12.62 16.82 -11.01
C ILE A 162 12.09 17.12 -12.42
N LEU A 163 10.87 17.65 -12.57
CA LEU A 163 10.28 17.94 -13.89
C LEU A 163 11.12 18.96 -14.69
N GLN A 164 11.75 19.93 -14.01
CA GLN A 164 12.67 20.89 -14.64
C GLN A 164 13.95 20.24 -15.19
N LEU A 165 14.47 19.19 -14.55
CA LEU A 165 15.58 18.40 -15.10
C LEU A 165 15.13 17.55 -16.29
N LEU A 166 13.95 16.95 -16.22
CA LEU A 166 13.42 16.09 -17.27
C LEU A 166 13.08 16.87 -18.56
N GLY A 167 12.67 18.13 -18.45
CA GLY A 167 12.49 19.03 -19.60
C GLY A 167 13.77 19.32 -20.38
N GLN A 168 14.96 19.14 -19.78
CA GLN A 168 16.26 19.32 -20.46
C GLN A 168 16.66 18.12 -21.34
N ALA A 169 15.90 17.02 -21.34
CA ALA A 169 16.32 15.76 -21.94
C ALA A 169 15.99 15.62 -23.44
N TYR A 170 15.12 16.45 -24.01
CA TYR A 170 14.60 16.27 -25.38
C TYR A 170 15.70 16.32 -26.46
N ASP A 171 16.37 17.47 -26.61
CA ASP A 171 17.45 17.67 -27.59
C ASP A 171 18.85 17.38 -27.00
N ALA A 172 18.94 16.70 -25.85
CA ALA A 172 20.20 16.42 -25.17
C ALA A 172 20.97 15.24 -25.78
N GLY A 173 22.26 15.45 -26.04
CA GLY A 173 23.22 14.40 -26.39
C GLY A 173 23.55 13.47 -25.22
N GLU A 174 24.10 12.29 -25.52
CA GLU A 174 24.21 11.17 -24.57
C GLU A 174 24.98 11.51 -23.27
N GLU A 175 26.01 12.36 -23.33
CA GLU A 175 26.75 12.83 -22.15
C GLU A 175 25.85 13.61 -21.18
N LYS A 176 25.05 14.56 -21.70
CA LYS A 176 24.06 15.31 -20.92
C LYS A 176 22.92 14.42 -20.44
N ILE A 177 22.56 13.36 -21.17
CA ILE A 177 21.56 12.37 -20.75
C ILE A 177 22.08 11.48 -19.62
N PHE A 178 23.34 11.05 -19.67
CA PHE A 178 24.01 10.36 -18.58
C PHE A 178 24.04 11.23 -17.31
N GLU A 179 24.41 12.50 -17.48
CA GLU A 179 24.44 13.46 -16.38
C GLU A 179 23.04 13.75 -15.80
N LEU A 180 22.00 13.90 -16.63
CA LEU A 180 20.62 14.05 -16.17
C LEU A 180 20.15 12.80 -15.41
N LYS A 181 20.51 11.59 -15.87
CA LYS A 181 20.20 10.33 -15.16
C LYS A 181 20.84 10.30 -13.77
N ARG A 182 22.08 10.79 -13.62
CA ARG A 182 22.76 10.98 -12.33
C ARG A 182 22.09 12.05 -11.45
N GLN A 183 21.86 13.25 -11.97
CA GLN A 183 21.25 14.34 -11.20
C GLN A 183 19.84 14.00 -10.69
N VAL A 184 19.04 13.29 -11.49
CA VAL A 184 17.71 12.81 -11.10
C VAL A 184 17.81 11.69 -10.05
N SER A 185 18.75 10.74 -10.16
CA SER A 185 18.93 9.71 -9.14
C SER A 185 19.40 10.29 -7.81
N ASP A 186 20.34 11.22 -7.84
CA ASP A 186 20.98 11.75 -6.62
C ASP A 186 20.00 12.63 -5.85
N ARG A 187 19.20 13.45 -6.55
CA ARG A 187 18.06 14.17 -5.94
C ARG A 187 17.04 13.22 -5.33
N ALA A 188 16.66 12.14 -6.02
CA ALA A 188 15.70 11.16 -5.50
C ALA A 188 16.25 10.37 -4.29
N ILE A 189 17.55 10.06 -4.28
CA ILE A 189 18.26 9.37 -3.19
C ILE A 189 18.38 10.29 -1.96
N ALA A 190 18.78 11.55 -2.14
CA ALA A 190 18.84 12.53 -1.06
C ALA A 190 17.44 12.80 -0.46
N PHE A 191 16.42 12.96 -1.32
CA PHE A 191 15.05 13.18 -0.87
C PHE A 191 14.49 12.01 -0.07
N SER A 192 14.81 10.77 -0.45
CA SER A 192 14.34 9.52 0.18
C SER A 192 15.30 8.93 1.22
N ALA A 193 16.35 9.65 1.65
CA ALA A 193 17.38 9.13 2.54
C ALA A 193 16.86 8.40 3.82
N PRO A 194 15.81 8.87 4.53
CA PRO A 194 15.25 8.14 5.69
C PRO A 194 14.70 6.74 5.35
N ARG A 195 14.15 6.58 4.14
CA ARG A 195 13.68 5.30 3.61
C ARG A 195 14.85 4.37 3.26
N LEU A 196 15.88 4.92 2.63
CA LEU A 196 17.10 4.20 2.24
C LEU A 196 17.92 3.74 3.45
N LEU A 197 18.00 4.55 4.52
CA LEU A 197 18.57 4.17 5.81
C LEU A 197 17.93 2.89 6.37
N ARG A 198 16.60 2.85 6.46
CA ARG A 198 15.85 1.65 6.91
C ARG A 198 16.09 0.43 5.99
N TYR A 199 16.18 0.61 4.67
CA TYR A 199 16.51 -0.49 3.74
C TYR A 199 17.97 -0.97 3.87
N ARG A 200 18.97 -0.08 4.03
CA ARG A 200 20.39 -0.43 4.21
C ARG A 200 20.62 -1.16 5.54
N HIS A 201 19.93 -0.75 6.61
CA HIS A 201 19.92 -1.49 7.88
C HIS A 201 19.27 -2.88 7.71
N GLY A 202 18.10 -2.96 7.09
CA GLY A 202 17.38 -4.22 6.85
C GLY A 202 18.21 -5.23 6.06
N LEU A 203 18.90 -4.78 5.00
CA LEU A 203 19.84 -5.60 4.24
C LEU A 203 20.96 -6.14 5.12
N ARG A 204 21.63 -5.29 5.90
CA ARG A 204 22.73 -5.68 6.81
C ARG A 204 22.29 -6.69 7.88
N LYS A 205 21.11 -6.51 8.50
CA LYS A 205 20.52 -7.45 9.48
C LYS A 205 20.27 -8.82 8.82
N THR A 206 19.71 -8.82 7.61
CA THR A 206 19.39 -10.03 6.84
C THR A 206 20.65 -10.75 6.34
N ILE A 207 21.66 -10.04 5.84
CA ILE A 207 22.93 -10.65 5.40
C ILE A 207 23.63 -11.33 6.58
N LYS A 208 23.69 -10.69 7.77
CA LYS A 208 24.25 -11.31 8.97
C LYS A 208 23.57 -12.65 9.31
N ALA A 209 22.28 -12.80 9.03
CA ALA A 209 21.54 -14.05 9.20
C ALA A 209 21.77 -15.09 8.07
N CYS A 210 22.23 -14.67 6.89
CA CYS A 210 22.54 -15.59 5.78
C CYS A 210 23.95 -16.22 5.89
N LEU A 211 24.94 -15.46 6.40
CA LEU A 211 26.35 -15.86 6.40
C LEU A 211 26.63 -17.24 7.01
N PRO A 212 26.02 -17.68 8.14
CA PRO A 212 26.30 -18.98 8.73
C PRO A 212 25.96 -20.18 7.84
N ALA A 213 25.02 -20.04 6.89
CA ALA A 213 24.74 -21.10 5.92
C ALA A 213 25.94 -21.34 4.99
N LEU A 214 26.53 -20.25 4.49
CA LEU A 214 27.70 -20.24 3.60
C LEU A 214 29.02 -20.60 4.30
N GLU A 215 28.98 -20.84 5.61
CA GLU A 215 30.14 -21.29 6.40
C GLU A 215 30.15 -22.81 6.62
N THR A 216 29.07 -23.50 6.22
CA THR A 216 28.96 -24.97 6.32
C THR A 216 29.40 -25.72 5.06
N GLN A 217 29.62 -25.00 3.95
CA GLN A 217 29.98 -25.57 2.66
C GLN A 217 31.24 -24.87 2.14
N ASN A 218 32.18 -25.63 1.56
CA ASN A 218 33.42 -25.10 1.01
C ASN A 218 33.46 -25.33 -0.51
N ASN A 219 32.74 -24.49 -1.26
CA ASN A 219 32.77 -24.44 -2.71
C ASN A 219 32.99 -23.00 -3.20
N GLU A 220 33.47 -22.84 -4.42
CA GLU A 220 33.89 -21.55 -4.97
C GLU A 220 32.71 -20.57 -5.14
N GLU A 221 31.54 -21.05 -5.55
CA GLU A 221 30.33 -20.25 -5.73
C GLU A 221 29.83 -19.65 -4.40
N GLU A 222 29.82 -20.43 -3.32
CA GLU A 222 29.41 -19.95 -1.99
C GLU A 222 30.44 -19.04 -1.33
N ASN A 223 31.74 -19.24 -1.59
CA ASN A 223 32.78 -18.29 -1.17
C ASN A 223 32.64 -16.95 -1.92
N ASN A 224 32.48 -16.97 -3.25
CA ASN A 224 32.26 -15.75 -4.05
C ASN A 224 30.97 -15.01 -3.63
N LEU A 225 29.89 -15.76 -3.36
CA LEU A 225 28.66 -15.21 -2.80
C LEU A 225 28.88 -14.61 -1.40
N LYS A 226 29.63 -15.29 -0.53
CA LYS A 226 29.93 -14.83 0.84
C LYS A 226 30.67 -13.49 0.81
N ASP A 227 31.71 -13.37 -0.02
CA ASP A 227 32.53 -12.16 -0.10
C ASP A 227 31.76 -10.99 -0.72
N TRP A 228 30.92 -11.23 -1.73
CA TRP A 228 30.02 -10.20 -2.27
C TRP A 228 28.98 -9.75 -1.23
N LEU A 229 28.36 -10.67 -0.48
CA LEU A 229 27.46 -10.33 0.62
C LEU A 229 28.20 -9.59 1.76
N ILE A 230 29.49 -9.84 1.97
CA ILE A 230 30.33 -9.07 2.89
C ILE A 230 30.58 -7.65 2.37
N SER A 231 30.87 -7.47 1.07
CA SER A 231 31.04 -6.14 0.47
C SER A 231 29.76 -5.28 0.59
N LEU A 232 28.57 -5.87 0.41
CA LEU A 232 27.27 -5.21 0.59
C LEU A 232 27.00 -4.73 2.03
N LYS A 233 27.80 -5.13 3.03
CA LYS A 233 27.69 -4.62 4.40
C LYS A 233 28.46 -3.30 4.59
N ASP A 234 29.40 -2.93 3.72
CA ASP A 234 30.32 -1.81 3.95
C ASP A 234 29.60 -0.48 4.22
N SER A 235 30.18 0.31 5.12
CA SER A 235 29.76 1.66 5.52
C SER A 235 30.54 2.77 4.83
N SER A 236 31.70 2.48 4.21
CA SER A 236 32.50 3.51 3.53
C SER A 236 31.74 4.14 2.35
N LEU A 237 30.98 3.33 1.61
CA LEU A 237 30.22 3.75 0.45
C LEU A 237 29.11 4.75 0.82
N ASP A 238 29.09 5.88 0.11
CA ASP A 238 28.01 6.87 0.11
C ASP A 238 26.68 6.27 -0.42
N TYR A 239 25.59 7.03 -0.32
CA TYR A 239 24.27 6.55 -0.72
C TYR A 239 24.08 6.41 -2.25
N PRO A 240 24.44 7.39 -3.09
CA PRO A 240 24.46 7.22 -4.56
C PRO A 240 25.21 5.97 -5.02
N SER A 241 26.48 5.83 -4.66
CA SER A 241 27.36 4.71 -5.02
C SER A 241 26.82 3.37 -4.55
N PHE A 242 26.30 3.31 -3.31
CA PHE A 242 25.69 2.08 -2.77
C PHE A 242 24.38 1.71 -3.47
N CYS A 243 23.58 2.70 -3.88
CA CYS A 243 22.36 2.46 -4.66
C CYS A 243 22.66 2.06 -6.10
N GLN A 244 23.72 2.61 -6.71
CA GLN A 244 24.23 2.22 -8.04
C GLN A 244 24.72 0.77 -8.03
N LEU A 245 25.52 0.36 -7.05
CA LEU A 245 25.95 -1.03 -6.89
C LEU A 245 24.74 -1.98 -6.69
N CYS A 246 23.74 -1.57 -5.90
CA CYS A 246 22.48 -2.31 -5.76
C CYS A 246 21.61 -2.31 -7.03
N TYR A 247 21.82 -1.38 -7.96
CA TYR A 247 21.19 -1.40 -9.29
C TYR A 247 21.93 -2.37 -10.21
N GLU A 248 23.24 -2.27 -10.33
CA GLU A 248 24.08 -3.12 -11.19
C GLU A 248 23.97 -4.61 -10.81
N ALA A 249 23.82 -4.90 -9.52
CA ALA A 249 23.50 -6.23 -9.00
C ALA A 249 22.32 -6.94 -9.73
N ARG A 250 21.40 -6.20 -10.37
CA ARG A 250 20.29 -6.74 -11.17
C ARG A 250 20.71 -7.77 -12.22
N GLY A 251 21.88 -7.59 -12.82
CA GLY A 251 22.48 -8.47 -13.83
C GLY A 251 23.61 -9.36 -13.31
N SER A 252 23.87 -9.37 -12.00
CA SER A 252 24.93 -10.20 -11.41
C SER A 252 24.47 -11.65 -11.22
N GLU A 253 25.30 -12.59 -11.64
CA GLU A 253 25.10 -14.03 -11.42
C GLU A 253 24.94 -14.36 -9.93
N LEU A 254 25.64 -13.66 -9.03
CA LEU A 254 25.52 -13.83 -7.58
C LEU A 254 24.11 -13.48 -7.06
N LEU A 255 23.40 -12.55 -7.72
CA LEU A 255 21.99 -12.27 -7.40
C LEU A 255 21.05 -13.36 -7.95
N GLU A 256 21.44 -14.11 -9.00
CA GLU A 256 20.74 -15.34 -9.39
C GLU A 256 20.96 -16.48 -8.40
N VAL A 257 22.17 -16.64 -7.83
CA VAL A 257 22.41 -17.59 -6.72
C VAL A 257 21.51 -17.26 -5.51
N VAL A 258 21.40 -15.97 -5.13
CA VAL A 258 20.44 -15.53 -4.10
C VAL A 258 18.98 -15.80 -4.50
N ARG A 259 18.58 -15.56 -5.76
CA ARG A 259 17.24 -15.89 -6.26
C ARG A 259 16.96 -17.39 -6.24
N GLN A 260 17.98 -18.24 -6.36
CA GLN A 260 17.86 -19.69 -6.34
C GLN A 260 17.76 -20.22 -4.91
N LYS A 261 18.68 -19.84 -4.01
CA LYS A 261 18.62 -20.20 -2.57
C LYS A 261 17.34 -19.69 -1.88
N ALA A 262 16.76 -18.58 -2.36
CA ALA A 262 15.45 -18.09 -1.92
C ALA A 262 14.25 -18.99 -2.31
N LYS A 263 14.38 -19.87 -3.32
CA LYS A 263 13.33 -20.82 -3.73
C LYS A 263 13.45 -22.18 -3.03
N GLU A 264 14.68 -22.62 -2.76
CA GLU A 264 15.00 -23.98 -2.30
C GLU A 264 14.37 -24.35 -0.94
N GLY A 265 14.25 -23.37 -0.02
CA GLY A 265 13.64 -23.58 1.30
C GLY A 265 12.11 -23.39 1.37
N SER A 266 11.42 -23.19 0.25
CA SER A 266 9.98 -22.83 0.19
C SER A 266 8.98 -23.85 0.78
N ILE A 267 9.47 -24.98 1.31
CA ILE A 267 8.69 -26.03 1.97
C ILE A 267 8.55 -25.78 3.50
N GLN A 268 9.43 -24.99 4.12
CA GLN A 268 9.40 -24.72 5.56
C GLN A 268 9.01 -23.25 5.85
N GLN A 269 7.80 -23.06 6.40
CA GLN A 269 7.14 -21.75 6.53
C GLN A 269 7.64 -20.89 7.72
N SER A 270 8.96 -20.83 7.97
CA SER A 270 9.51 -19.94 9.00
C SER A 270 10.22 -18.72 8.40
N ASP A 271 9.94 -17.53 8.94
CA ASP A 271 10.66 -16.28 8.62
C ASP A 271 12.15 -16.36 8.97
N THR A 272 12.53 -17.26 9.88
CA THR A 272 13.92 -17.54 10.27
C THR A 272 14.67 -18.47 9.31
N SER A 273 13.98 -19.09 8.34
CA SER A 273 14.64 -19.96 7.35
C SER A 273 15.62 -19.18 6.48
N TYR A 274 16.75 -19.81 6.11
CA TYR A 274 17.74 -19.17 5.24
C TYR A 274 17.13 -18.73 3.89
N ALA A 275 16.17 -19.48 3.33
CA ALA A 275 15.46 -19.09 2.11
C ALA A 275 14.64 -17.80 2.29
N ALA A 276 13.95 -17.61 3.41
CA ALA A 276 13.28 -16.35 3.73
C ALA A 276 14.28 -15.20 3.88
N GLN A 277 15.46 -15.46 4.45
CA GLN A 277 16.53 -14.46 4.54
C GLN A 277 17.11 -14.11 3.15
N TYR A 278 17.40 -15.08 2.26
CA TYR A 278 17.81 -14.80 0.88
C TYR A 278 16.73 -14.05 0.08
N ALA A 279 15.44 -14.37 0.28
CA ALA A 279 14.33 -13.62 -0.31
C ALA A 279 14.30 -12.15 0.17
N ARG A 280 14.62 -11.89 1.44
CA ARG A 280 14.77 -10.55 2.02
C ARG A 280 16.02 -9.83 1.49
N VAL A 281 17.16 -10.51 1.28
CA VAL A 281 18.36 -9.95 0.61
C VAL A 281 18.00 -9.47 -0.80
N ARG A 282 17.40 -10.35 -1.62
CA ARG A 282 16.88 -10.00 -2.95
C ARG A 282 15.95 -8.80 -2.90
N HIS A 283 15.03 -8.76 -1.91
CA HIS A 283 14.10 -7.65 -1.76
C HIS A 283 14.84 -6.33 -1.51
N PHE A 284 15.69 -6.25 -0.48
CA PHE A 284 16.36 -4.99 -0.13
C PHE A 284 17.31 -4.47 -1.22
N ILE A 285 18.10 -5.34 -1.86
CA ILE A 285 18.95 -4.94 -3.01
C ILE A 285 18.10 -4.30 -4.11
N GLY A 286 16.98 -4.95 -4.48
CA GLY A 286 16.04 -4.42 -5.45
C GLY A 286 15.43 -3.06 -5.06
N ARG A 287 15.07 -2.87 -3.79
CA ARG A 287 14.56 -1.60 -3.26
C ARG A 287 15.60 -0.48 -3.26
N LEU A 288 16.85 -0.77 -2.85
CA LEU A 288 17.95 0.20 -2.82
C LEU A 288 18.26 0.71 -4.24
N GLY A 289 18.46 -0.21 -5.19
CA GLY A 289 18.70 0.13 -6.59
C GLY A 289 17.48 0.65 -7.37
N SER A 290 16.30 0.82 -6.76
CA SER A 290 15.11 1.27 -7.49
C SER A 290 15.08 2.76 -7.80
N HIS A 291 15.81 3.62 -7.07
CA HIS A 291 15.90 5.06 -7.39
C HIS A 291 16.71 5.32 -8.68
N ILE A 292 17.79 4.57 -8.89
CA ILE A 292 18.57 4.56 -10.14
C ILE A 292 17.66 4.16 -11.32
N LYS A 293 16.89 3.07 -11.14
CA LYS A 293 15.94 2.57 -12.13
C LYS A 293 14.84 3.59 -12.45
N ALA A 294 14.30 4.26 -11.44
CA ALA A 294 13.30 5.31 -11.61
C ALA A 294 13.88 6.49 -12.42
N ALA A 295 15.06 7.00 -12.04
CA ALA A 295 15.75 8.08 -12.75
C ALA A 295 15.99 7.76 -14.24
N GLN A 296 16.40 6.53 -14.55
CA GLN A 296 16.56 6.07 -15.93
C GLN A 296 15.23 6.12 -16.71
N VAL A 297 14.12 5.61 -16.16
CA VAL A 297 12.79 5.67 -16.80
C VAL A 297 12.31 7.12 -16.98
N LEU A 298 12.49 7.96 -15.96
CA LEU A 298 12.04 9.35 -15.97
C LEU A 298 12.76 10.16 -17.06
N VAL A 299 14.09 10.09 -17.14
CA VAL A 299 14.87 10.80 -18.18
C VAL A 299 14.55 10.26 -19.57
N GLU A 300 14.34 8.95 -19.73
CA GLU A 300 13.98 8.36 -21.02
C GLU A 300 12.62 8.86 -21.54
N VAL A 301 11.66 9.11 -20.65
CA VAL A 301 10.38 9.77 -20.99
C VAL A 301 10.57 11.27 -21.23
N GLY A 302 11.53 11.91 -20.57
CA GLY A 302 12.03 13.25 -20.92
C GLY A 302 12.42 13.36 -22.40
N ARG A 303 13.26 12.43 -22.89
CA ARG A 303 13.68 12.39 -24.31
C ARG A 303 12.51 12.20 -25.28
N HIS A 304 11.53 11.37 -24.91
CA HIS A 304 10.49 10.90 -25.84
C HIS A 304 9.12 11.61 -25.70
N SER A 305 8.96 12.56 -24.79
CA SER A 305 7.68 13.26 -24.55
C SER A 305 7.87 14.66 -23.97
N PRO A 306 8.52 15.61 -24.69
CA PRO A 306 8.80 16.98 -24.21
C PRO A 306 7.55 17.75 -23.77
N LYS A 307 6.40 17.45 -24.38
CA LYS A 307 5.09 18.04 -24.05
C LYS A 307 4.66 17.83 -22.59
N LEU A 308 5.22 16.83 -21.89
CA LEU A 308 4.95 16.61 -20.47
C LEU A 308 5.66 17.62 -19.55
N PHE A 309 6.66 18.32 -20.07
CA PHE A 309 7.56 19.22 -19.34
C PHE A 309 7.52 20.66 -19.87
N THR A 310 6.54 20.96 -20.73
CA THR A 310 6.27 22.28 -21.30
C THR A 310 4.93 22.77 -20.78
N ASP A 311 4.84 24.03 -20.34
CA ASP A 311 3.66 24.67 -19.74
C ASP A 311 2.85 23.74 -18.82
N TYR A 312 3.33 23.59 -17.58
CA TYR A 312 2.69 22.76 -16.56
C TYR A 312 2.62 23.47 -15.20
N SER A 313 1.63 23.09 -14.40
CA SER A 313 1.56 23.38 -12.97
C SER A 313 1.52 22.08 -12.15
N ILE A 314 1.87 22.17 -10.87
CA ILE A 314 1.87 21.05 -9.92
C ILE A 314 0.93 21.40 -8.79
N GLU A 315 -0.09 20.59 -8.52
CA GLU A 315 -1.04 20.86 -7.43
C GLU A 315 -1.20 19.69 -6.46
N ILE A 316 -1.33 20.05 -5.17
CA ILE A 316 -1.44 19.07 -4.09
C ILE A 316 -2.92 18.84 -3.76
N ALA A 317 -3.35 17.60 -3.87
CA ALA A 317 -4.66 17.15 -3.45
C ALA A 317 -4.58 16.53 -2.03
N THR A 318 -5.53 16.89 -1.16
CA THR A 318 -5.62 16.41 0.22
C THR A 318 -7.01 15.86 0.54
N SER A 319 -7.08 14.93 1.50
CA SER A 319 -8.33 14.66 2.22
C SER A 319 -8.59 15.77 3.24
N SER A 320 -9.85 16.10 3.50
CA SER A 320 -10.23 17.16 4.44
C SER A 320 -10.67 16.67 5.82
N THR A 321 -11.04 15.40 5.97
CA THR A 321 -11.59 14.87 7.24
C THR A 321 -11.50 13.35 7.29
N ASP A 322 -11.29 12.80 8.48
CA ASP A 322 -11.33 11.35 8.73
C ASP A 322 -12.59 10.94 9.51
N PHE A 323 -13.03 9.70 9.31
CA PHE A 323 -14.21 9.13 9.94
C PHE A 323 -13.89 8.41 11.24
N THR A 324 -14.84 8.42 12.17
CA THR A 324 -14.77 7.59 13.38
C THR A 324 -14.90 6.10 13.02
N PRO A 325 -13.99 5.23 13.51
CA PRO A 325 -14.09 3.78 13.33
C PRO A 325 -15.41 3.20 13.86
N PRO A 326 -15.92 2.09 13.29
CA PRO A 326 -17.05 1.38 13.87
C PRO A 326 -16.65 0.73 15.21
N ALA A 327 -17.35 1.08 16.28
CA ALA A 327 -17.08 0.53 17.61
C ALA A 327 -17.33 -0.99 17.71
N TYR A 328 -16.61 -1.69 18.59
CA TYR A 328 -16.90 -3.08 18.94
C TYR A 328 -18.35 -3.25 19.43
N ARG A 329 -18.99 -4.36 19.07
CA ARG A 329 -20.36 -4.69 19.49
C ARG A 329 -20.42 -6.14 19.92
N ALA A 330 -21.27 -6.48 20.89
CA ALA A 330 -21.49 -7.88 21.28
C ALA A 330 -21.99 -8.80 20.14
N LYS A 331 -22.51 -8.21 19.05
CA LYS A 331 -22.90 -8.93 17.82
C LYS A 331 -21.76 -9.10 16.82
N SER A 332 -20.59 -8.49 17.04
CA SER A 332 -19.40 -8.55 16.17
C SER A 332 -18.47 -9.74 16.49
N SER A 333 -18.97 -10.74 17.22
CA SER A 333 -18.36 -12.08 17.28
C SER A 333 -18.37 -12.74 15.89
N ILE A 334 -17.48 -13.73 15.69
CA ILE A 334 -17.32 -14.51 14.45
C ILE A 334 -18.68 -15.04 13.97
N ASN A 335 -19.39 -15.76 14.85
CA ASN A 335 -20.70 -16.33 14.53
C ASN A 335 -21.71 -15.26 14.10
N GLY A 336 -21.66 -14.09 14.74
CA GLY A 336 -22.47 -12.94 14.36
C GLY A 336 -22.10 -12.37 12.98
N ILE A 337 -20.80 -12.28 12.67
CA ILE A 337 -20.28 -11.82 11.37
C ILE A 337 -20.73 -12.78 10.26
N ILE A 338 -20.50 -14.10 10.40
CA ILE A 338 -20.94 -15.11 9.41
C ILE A 338 -22.45 -15.01 9.15
N ASN A 339 -23.27 -14.94 10.22
CA ASN A 339 -24.74 -14.81 10.15
C ASN A 339 -25.20 -13.46 9.56
N ARG A 340 -24.29 -12.51 9.29
CA ARG A 340 -24.60 -11.28 8.53
C ARG A 340 -24.04 -11.28 7.13
N MET A 341 -23.22 -12.27 6.74
CA MET A 341 -22.67 -12.43 5.39
C MET A 341 -23.53 -13.32 4.50
N THR A 342 -24.00 -14.46 5.02
CA THR A 342 -24.96 -15.35 4.34
C THR A 342 -26.38 -15.22 4.93
N SER A 343 -27.39 -15.56 4.14
CA SER A 343 -28.80 -15.66 4.56
C SER A 343 -29.34 -17.10 4.58
N ASP A 344 -28.56 -18.08 4.12
CA ASP A 344 -28.89 -19.50 4.23
C ASP A 344 -28.46 -20.04 5.61
N PRO A 345 -29.38 -20.59 6.43
CA PRO A 345 -29.03 -21.22 7.70
C PRO A 345 -28.07 -22.41 7.58
N GLN A 346 -28.11 -23.19 6.50
CA GLN A 346 -27.27 -24.38 6.34
C GLN A 346 -25.81 -23.99 6.07
N ALA A 347 -25.57 -23.14 5.07
CA ALA A 347 -24.27 -22.54 4.83
C ALA A 347 -23.75 -21.76 6.05
N CYS A 348 -24.63 -21.04 6.77
CA CYS A 348 -24.23 -20.34 8.00
C CYS A 348 -23.66 -21.30 9.06
N GLN A 349 -24.32 -22.43 9.32
CA GLN A 349 -23.83 -23.43 10.27
C GLN A 349 -22.55 -24.11 9.78
N TYR A 350 -22.44 -24.41 8.49
CA TYR A 350 -21.23 -24.96 7.89
C TYR A 350 -20.03 -24.03 8.08
N TYR A 351 -20.14 -22.76 7.67
CA TYR A 351 -19.05 -21.80 7.76
C TYR A 351 -18.66 -21.47 9.21
N GLN A 352 -19.62 -21.40 10.14
CA GLN A 352 -19.32 -21.23 11.57
C GLN A 352 -18.51 -22.41 12.13
N LYS A 353 -18.88 -23.65 11.76
CA LYS A 353 -18.20 -24.87 12.21
C LYS A 353 -16.79 -24.99 11.63
N GLU A 354 -16.63 -24.77 10.32
CA GLU A 354 -15.33 -24.87 9.64
C GLU A 354 -14.34 -23.83 10.18
N LEU A 355 -14.78 -22.58 10.31
CA LEU A 355 -13.98 -21.48 10.84
C LEU A 355 -13.53 -21.77 12.29
N HIS A 356 -14.43 -22.25 13.16
CA HIS A 356 -14.08 -22.65 14.52
C HIS A 356 -13.07 -23.80 14.55
N SER A 357 -13.22 -24.81 13.67
CA SER A 357 -12.27 -25.91 13.55
C SER A 357 -10.89 -25.46 13.07
N GLN A 358 -10.79 -24.36 12.32
CA GLN A 358 -9.52 -23.77 11.89
C GLN A 358 -8.90 -22.88 12.97
N ASP A 359 -9.71 -22.10 13.69
CA ASP A 359 -9.27 -21.30 14.84
C ASP A 359 -8.62 -22.17 15.92
N GLU A 360 -9.23 -23.33 16.21
CA GLU A 360 -8.65 -24.34 17.10
C GLU A 360 -7.39 -25.00 16.51
N LYS A 361 -7.46 -25.51 15.28
CA LYS A 361 -6.37 -26.27 14.63
C LYS A 361 -5.09 -25.46 14.42
N PHE A 362 -5.21 -24.17 14.15
CA PHE A 362 -4.07 -23.27 13.91
C PHE A 362 -3.84 -22.30 15.08
N HIS A 363 -4.52 -22.49 16.21
CA HIS A 363 -4.41 -21.69 17.44
C HIS A 363 -4.48 -20.16 17.20
N LEU A 364 -5.35 -19.72 16.28
CA LEU A 364 -5.38 -18.34 15.82
C LEU A 364 -5.92 -17.39 16.89
N THR A 365 -6.88 -17.83 17.71
CA THR A 365 -7.62 -17.03 18.71
C THR A 365 -8.41 -15.87 18.10
N LEU A 366 -9.12 -16.13 17.00
CA LEU A 366 -9.78 -15.12 16.16
C LEU A 366 -10.77 -14.23 16.96
N GLU A 367 -11.56 -14.77 17.89
CA GLU A 367 -12.45 -13.96 18.78
C GLU A 367 -11.69 -12.97 19.67
N LYS A 368 -10.42 -13.27 20.01
CA LYS A 368 -9.53 -12.35 20.74
C LYS A 368 -8.98 -11.32 19.76
N ARG A 369 -8.36 -11.74 18.65
CA ARG A 369 -7.78 -10.84 17.64
C ARG A 369 -8.80 -9.80 17.15
N ILE A 370 -10.00 -10.25 16.75
CA ILE A 370 -11.09 -9.37 16.30
C ILE A 370 -11.43 -8.30 17.37
N ARG A 371 -11.49 -8.71 18.64
CA ARG A 371 -11.81 -7.80 19.75
C ARG A 371 -10.69 -6.82 20.06
N ASP A 372 -9.45 -7.25 19.90
CA ASP A 372 -8.28 -6.41 20.16
C ASP A 372 -8.09 -5.39 19.02
N GLU A 373 -8.29 -5.78 17.75
CA GLU A 373 -8.36 -4.89 16.58
C GLU A 373 -9.40 -3.78 16.73
N TYR A 374 -10.63 -4.10 17.17
CA TYR A 374 -11.67 -3.09 17.44
C TYR A 374 -11.38 -2.19 18.68
N LYS A 375 -10.30 -2.45 19.42
CA LYS A 375 -9.88 -1.71 20.62
C LYS A 375 -8.53 -0.99 20.44
N ASP A 376 -7.83 -1.26 19.35
CA ASP A 376 -6.54 -0.67 19.06
C ASP A 376 -6.65 0.87 19.02
N PRO A 377 -5.91 1.62 19.86
CA PRO A 377 -5.88 3.08 19.80
C PRO A 377 -5.33 3.62 18.46
N ASP A 378 -4.65 2.79 17.67
CA ASP A 378 -4.13 3.09 16.34
C ASP A 378 -4.98 2.52 15.19
N PHE A 379 -6.19 2.02 15.48
CA PHE A 379 -7.26 1.85 14.49
C PHE A 379 -7.85 3.23 14.10
N LYS A 380 -7.02 4.08 13.51
CA LYS A 380 -7.37 5.42 12.99
C LYS A 380 -7.58 5.31 11.47
N LEU A 381 -8.70 5.81 10.96
CA LEU A 381 -9.00 5.72 9.53
C LEU A 381 -8.33 6.84 8.75
N ARG A 382 -7.91 6.57 7.50
CA ARG A 382 -7.42 7.59 6.55
C ARG A 382 -7.85 7.31 5.12
N VAL A 383 -8.06 8.36 4.32
CA VAL A 383 -8.16 8.20 2.85
C VAL A 383 -6.77 7.90 2.31
N HIS A 384 -6.65 6.87 1.47
CA HIS A 384 -5.40 6.59 0.77
C HIS A 384 -5.18 7.56 -0.40
N ALA A 385 -3.93 7.94 -0.67
CA ALA A 385 -3.52 8.89 -1.71
C ALA A 385 -4.16 8.61 -3.08
N GLU A 386 -4.19 7.35 -3.50
CA GLU A 386 -4.77 6.95 -4.79
C GLU A 386 -6.30 7.17 -4.87
N LEU A 387 -6.99 7.21 -3.72
CA LEU A 387 -8.43 7.52 -3.66
C LEU A 387 -8.72 9.03 -3.55
N ILE A 388 -7.78 9.83 -3.04
CA ILE A 388 -7.87 11.29 -3.04
C ILE A 388 -7.88 11.81 -4.49
N LEU A 389 -7.00 11.28 -5.34
CA LEU A 389 -6.98 11.63 -6.77
C LEU A 389 -8.19 11.06 -7.53
N LEU A 390 -8.68 9.87 -7.16
CA LEU A 390 -9.90 9.30 -7.75
C LEU A 390 -11.13 10.18 -7.50
N ASP A 391 -11.36 10.63 -6.24
CA ASP A 391 -12.45 11.57 -5.94
C ASP A 391 -12.26 12.86 -6.71
N LEU A 392 -11.06 13.46 -6.68
CA LEU A 392 -10.80 14.74 -7.33
C LEU A 392 -11.14 14.73 -8.83
N PHE A 393 -10.68 13.72 -9.57
CA PHE A 393 -10.92 13.61 -11.01
C PHE A 393 -12.40 13.33 -11.32
N HIS A 394 -13.07 12.48 -10.53
CA HIS A 394 -14.50 12.20 -10.66
C HIS A 394 -15.35 13.44 -10.34
N ARG A 395 -15.14 14.01 -9.15
CA ARG A 395 -15.91 15.12 -8.57
C ARG A 395 -15.89 16.38 -9.42
N ARG A 396 -14.72 16.71 -9.99
CA ARG A 396 -14.53 17.88 -10.87
C ARG A 396 -14.61 17.53 -12.36
N SER A 397 -14.90 16.28 -12.71
CA SER A 397 -14.93 15.78 -14.10
C SER A 397 -13.66 16.12 -14.91
N LEU A 398 -12.49 15.96 -14.26
CA LEU A 398 -11.20 16.27 -14.87
C LEU A 398 -10.88 15.24 -15.96
N ARG A 399 -10.42 15.72 -17.12
CA ARG A 399 -9.85 14.85 -18.16
C ARG A 399 -8.47 14.36 -17.69
N PHE A 400 -8.21 13.07 -17.80
CA PHE A 400 -6.85 12.54 -17.74
C PHE A 400 -6.11 12.81 -19.05
N LEU A 401 -4.80 13.02 -18.97
CA LEU A 401 -3.88 13.14 -20.10
C LEU A 401 -4.13 12.06 -21.16
N ASP A 402 -4.31 12.44 -22.43
CA ASP A 402 -4.61 11.55 -23.56
C ASP A 402 -5.85 10.66 -23.35
N GLY A 403 -6.76 11.02 -22.42
CA GLY A 403 -7.86 10.17 -21.97
C GLY A 403 -7.43 8.96 -21.13
N MET A 404 -6.14 8.84 -20.77
CA MET A 404 -5.58 7.70 -20.03
C MET A 404 -6.00 7.74 -18.56
N ARG A 405 -7.13 7.10 -18.23
CA ARG A 405 -7.65 6.96 -16.85
C ARG A 405 -6.73 6.09 -15.98
N TYR A 406 -5.62 6.68 -15.53
CA TYR A 406 -4.58 6.04 -14.75
C TYR A 406 -4.11 6.94 -13.60
N ILE A 407 -3.86 6.34 -12.44
CA ILE A 407 -3.18 6.96 -11.32
C ILE A 407 -1.93 6.12 -11.03
N GLY A 408 -0.75 6.75 -11.15
CA GLY A 408 0.51 6.12 -10.73
C GLY A 408 0.66 6.18 -9.22
N ILE A 409 1.23 5.14 -8.61
CA ILE A 409 1.32 5.02 -7.14
C ILE A 409 2.69 4.48 -6.74
N SER A 410 3.28 4.99 -5.66
CA SER A 410 4.60 4.59 -5.15
C SER A 410 4.75 3.10 -4.76
N LYS A 411 3.61 2.39 -4.66
CA LYS A 411 3.47 0.94 -4.44
C LYS A 411 2.12 0.48 -5.03
N PRO A 412 1.94 -0.80 -5.37
CA PRO A 412 0.64 -1.32 -5.81
C PRO A 412 -0.47 -1.05 -4.79
N ALA A 413 -1.69 -0.78 -5.26
CA ALA A 413 -2.83 -0.41 -4.43
C ALA A 413 -3.14 -1.48 -3.35
N CYS A 414 -3.75 -1.08 -2.24
CA CYS A 414 -4.18 -2.06 -1.23
C CYS A 414 -5.42 -2.84 -1.67
N PHE A 415 -5.72 -3.95 -0.96
CA PHE A 415 -6.90 -4.79 -1.19
C PHE A 415 -8.22 -3.99 -1.25
N LEU A 416 -8.35 -2.94 -0.44
CA LEU A 416 -9.55 -2.10 -0.41
C LEU A 416 -9.56 -1.06 -1.53
N CYS A 417 -8.47 -0.33 -1.75
CA CYS A 417 -8.39 0.63 -2.85
C CYS A 417 -8.59 -0.03 -4.22
N HIS A 418 -7.97 -1.18 -4.48
CA HIS A 418 -8.16 -1.91 -5.73
C HIS A 418 -9.62 -2.34 -5.94
N ARG A 419 -10.31 -2.79 -4.89
CA ARG A 419 -11.75 -3.11 -4.95
C ARG A 419 -12.62 -1.86 -5.10
N TYR A 420 -12.20 -0.72 -4.55
CA TYR A 420 -12.88 0.57 -4.75
C TYR A 420 -12.77 1.00 -6.23
N PHE A 421 -11.56 0.97 -6.83
CA PHE A 421 -11.36 1.22 -8.26
C PHE A 421 -12.24 0.31 -9.16
N GLN A 422 -12.30 -0.99 -8.86
CA GLN A 422 -13.13 -1.96 -9.59
C GLN A 422 -14.64 -1.68 -9.49
N ALA A 423 -15.10 -1.04 -8.42
CA ALA A 423 -16.51 -0.72 -8.19
C ALA A 423 -16.87 0.74 -8.58
N HIS A 424 -15.88 1.60 -8.80
CA HIS A 424 -16.07 3.03 -9.04
C HIS A 424 -16.39 3.34 -10.52
N PRO A 425 -17.41 4.15 -10.84
CA PRO A 425 -17.92 4.34 -12.21
C PRO A 425 -16.89 4.93 -13.19
N LEU A 426 -15.90 5.70 -12.69
CA LEU A 426 -14.82 6.26 -13.53
C LEU A 426 -13.85 5.20 -14.09
N GLN A 427 -13.81 3.98 -13.54
CA GLN A 427 -12.98 2.86 -14.02
C GLN A 427 -11.49 3.21 -14.22
N VAL A 428 -10.89 3.85 -13.21
CA VAL A 428 -9.47 4.25 -13.23
C VAL A 428 -8.57 3.05 -12.94
N GLN A 429 -7.47 2.96 -13.68
CA GLN A 429 -6.44 1.92 -13.57
C GLN A 429 -5.25 2.38 -12.70
N THR A 430 -4.50 1.43 -12.17
CA THR A 430 -3.25 1.63 -11.41
C THR A 430 -2.23 0.55 -11.80
N SER A 431 -1.03 0.53 -11.22
CA SER A 431 0.01 -0.48 -11.53
C SER A 431 -0.31 -1.91 -11.06
N GLY A 432 -1.27 -2.08 -10.14
CA GLY A 432 -1.75 -3.38 -9.71
C GLY A 432 -2.30 -3.38 -8.29
N CYS A 433 -2.51 -4.57 -7.73
CA CYS A 433 -2.90 -4.78 -6.34
C CYS A 433 -1.79 -5.49 -5.57
N SER A 434 -1.44 -4.94 -4.41
CA SER A 434 -0.61 -5.64 -3.43
C SER A 434 -1.34 -6.81 -2.76
N ASN A 435 -2.68 -6.79 -2.74
CA ASN A 435 -3.54 -7.65 -1.91
C ASN A 435 -3.26 -7.62 -0.40
N ASN A 436 -2.46 -6.68 0.09
CA ASN A 436 -2.39 -6.38 1.52
C ASN A 436 -3.62 -5.55 1.94
N LEU A 437 -4.28 -6.01 2.99
CA LEU A 437 -5.33 -5.29 3.71
C LEU A 437 -4.69 -4.30 4.68
N TYR A 438 -5.33 -3.13 4.83
CA TYR A 438 -5.10 -2.23 5.96
C TYR A 438 -6.48 -1.93 6.53
N LEU A 439 -6.63 -2.04 7.86
CA LEU A 439 -7.92 -1.79 8.50
C LEU A 439 -8.20 -0.29 8.64
N GLN A 440 -7.13 0.51 8.73
CA GLN A 440 -7.04 1.98 8.78
C GLN A 440 -7.52 2.70 7.49
N TRP A 441 -8.39 2.08 6.70
CA TRP A 441 -8.86 2.57 5.41
C TRP A 441 -10.28 3.15 5.50
N GLN A 442 -10.59 4.16 4.68
CA GLN A 442 -11.94 4.70 4.47
C GLN A 442 -12.13 5.19 3.02
N PRO A 443 -13.37 5.32 2.53
CA PRO A 443 -13.64 6.02 1.27
C PRO A 443 -13.38 7.54 1.40
N PRO A 444 -13.26 8.28 0.28
CA PRO A 444 -13.06 9.74 0.29
C PRO A 444 -14.16 10.51 1.03
N TYR A 445 -13.79 11.59 1.73
CA TYR A 445 -14.73 12.48 2.39
C TYR A 445 -15.46 13.38 1.38
N ILE A 446 -16.79 13.34 1.39
CA ILE A 446 -17.63 14.09 0.45
C ILE A 446 -17.83 15.51 1.00
N GLN A 447 -17.08 16.48 0.46
CA GLN A 447 -17.10 17.88 0.91
C GLN A 447 -18.43 18.60 0.61
N GLU A 448 -19.07 18.26 -0.50
CA GLU A 448 -20.39 18.79 -0.86
C GLU A 448 -21.48 17.96 -0.15
N HIS A 449 -22.45 18.61 0.50
CA HIS A 449 -23.64 17.93 1.06
C HIS A 449 -24.60 17.46 -0.06
N SER A 450 -24.15 16.49 -0.85
CA SER A 450 -24.84 15.91 -2.00
C SER A 450 -25.33 14.49 -1.68
N PRO A 451 -26.65 14.29 -1.48
CA PRO A 451 -27.21 12.96 -1.27
C PRO A 451 -26.92 11.98 -2.42
N ALA A 452 -26.74 12.49 -3.64
CA ALA A 452 -26.36 11.68 -4.81
C ALA A 452 -24.95 11.12 -4.68
N ARG A 453 -23.96 11.92 -4.24
CA ARG A 453 -22.59 11.45 -3.98
C ARG A 453 -22.54 10.45 -2.83
N VAL A 454 -23.28 10.72 -1.75
CA VAL A 454 -23.39 9.78 -0.62
C VAL A 454 -23.97 8.44 -1.11
N LYS A 455 -25.03 8.49 -1.93
CA LYS A 455 -25.65 7.29 -2.50
C LYS A 455 -24.71 6.52 -3.44
N GLU A 456 -23.96 7.20 -4.29
CA GLU A 456 -22.93 6.60 -5.15
C GLU A 456 -21.85 5.88 -4.30
N GLN A 457 -21.36 6.55 -3.24
CA GLN A 457 -20.40 5.95 -2.31
C GLN A 457 -20.99 4.74 -1.56
N GLU A 458 -22.26 4.77 -1.15
CA GLU A 458 -22.95 3.61 -0.58
C GLU A 458 -23.02 2.45 -1.56
N ASP A 459 -23.31 2.70 -2.84
CA ASP A 459 -23.43 1.63 -3.84
C ASP A 459 -22.07 1.01 -4.20
N ILE A 460 -21.01 1.83 -4.27
CA ILE A 460 -19.62 1.36 -4.37
C ILE A 460 -19.27 0.48 -3.16
N MET A 461 -19.54 0.94 -1.93
CA MET A 461 -19.27 0.16 -0.71
C MET A 461 -20.09 -1.13 -0.64
N ASN A 462 -21.35 -1.13 -1.11
CA ASN A 462 -22.16 -2.35 -1.19
C ASN A 462 -21.62 -3.34 -2.23
N ALA A 463 -21.15 -2.86 -3.39
CA ALA A 463 -20.52 -3.69 -4.42
C ALA A 463 -19.20 -4.33 -3.91
N MET A 464 -18.34 -3.52 -3.28
CA MET A 464 -17.14 -4.01 -2.58
C MET A 464 -17.50 -5.06 -1.52
N LEU A 465 -18.46 -4.76 -0.65
CA LEU A 465 -18.89 -5.64 0.44
C LEU A 465 -19.42 -6.99 -0.07
N LYS A 466 -20.18 -6.99 -1.18
CA LYS A 466 -20.63 -8.21 -1.86
C LYS A 466 -19.45 -9.08 -2.32
N GLY A 467 -18.42 -8.45 -2.89
CA GLY A 467 -17.18 -9.13 -3.29
C GLY A 467 -16.34 -9.64 -2.11
N ILE A 468 -16.21 -8.84 -1.05
CA ILE A 468 -15.46 -9.18 0.18
C ILE A 468 -16.13 -10.35 0.90
N ARG A 469 -17.46 -10.34 1.06
CA ARG A 469 -18.21 -11.45 1.68
C ARG A 469 -18.02 -12.76 0.93
N ARG A 470 -18.13 -12.72 -0.40
CA ARG A 470 -17.85 -13.88 -1.25
C ARG A 470 -16.41 -14.37 -1.08
N PHE A 471 -15.43 -13.46 -1.07
CA PHE A 471 -14.04 -13.83 -0.86
C PHE A 471 -13.80 -14.52 0.51
N VAL A 472 -14.42 -14.04 1.59
CA VAL A 472 -14.34 -14.70 2.91
C VAL A 472 -14.98 -16.10 2.86
N LEU A 473 -16.22 -16.22 2.36
CA LEU A 473 -16.99 -17.45 2.39
C LEU A 473 -16.51 -18.52 1.39
N ASP A 474 -16.09 -18.12 0.19
CA ASP A 474 -15.74 -19.05 -0.89
C ASP A 474 -14.26 -19.50 -0.82
N ARG A 475 -13.36 -18.69 -0.22
CA ARG A 475 -11.91 -18.99 -0.16
C ARG A 475 -11.35 -19.05 1.26
N ILE A 476 -11.57 -18.04 2.10
CA ILE A 476 -10.92 -18.00 3.41
C ILE A 476 -11.47 -19.12 4.31
N VAL A 477 -12.78 -19.23 4.48
CA VAL A 477 -13.34 -20.29 5.36
C VAL A 477 -13.04 -21.71 4.84
N PRO A 478 -13.07 -22.05 3.53
CA PRO A 478 -12.76 -23.41 3.09
C PRO A 478 -11.26 -23.72 2.89
N GLU A 479 -10.44 -22.71 2.56
CA GLU A 479 -9.08 -22.92 2.04
C GLU A 479 -7.97 -22.27 2.89
N TYR A 480 -8.24 -21.71 4.07
CA TYR A 480 -7.18 -21.05 4.86
C TYR A 480 -6.06 -22.01 5.28
N ARG A 481 -4.85 -21.70 4.81
CA ARG A 481 -3.62 -22.49 5.00
C ARG A 481 -2.49 -21.69 5.68
N GLY A 482 -2.78 -20.49 6.15
CA GLY A 482 -1.78 -19.42 6.30
C GLY A 482 -1.47 -18.81 4.95
N LEU A 483 -1.94 -17.58 4.70
CA LEU A 483 -1.54 -16.82 3.52
C LEU A 483 -0.16 -16.22 3.79
N ASN A 484 0.85 -16.63 3.00
CA ASN A 484 2.24 -16.18 3.17
C ASN A 484 2.31 -14.64 3.16
N PRO A 485 2.76 -13.99 4.25
CA PRO A 485 2.90 -12.54 4.28
C PRO A 485 3.92 -12.06 3.25
N HIS A 486 3.66 -10.92 2.61
CA HIS A 486 4.63 -10.29 1.71
C HIS A 486 4.70 -8.76 1.87
N PRO A 487 5.87 -8.14 1.61
CA PRO A 487 6.05 -6.69 1.74
C PRO A 487 5.04 -5.87 0.94
N ASP A 488 4.75 -4.64 1.38
CA ASP A 488 3.80 -3.78 0.67
C ASP A 488 4.33 -3.38 -0.73
N SER A 489 5.61 -3.03 -0.83
CA SER A 489 6.27 -2.68 -2.09
C SER A 489 6.72 -3.88 -2.93
N THR A 490 6.81 -3.69 -4.24
CA THR A 490 7.50 -4.62 -5.14
C THR A 490 9.02 -4.55 -4.99
N THR A 491 9.68 -5.67 -5.26
CA THR A 491 11.15 -5.81 -5.27
C THR A 491 11.81 -5.06 -6.43
N GLY A 492 11.10 -4.79 -7.53
CA GLY A 492 11.58 -3.91 -8.61
C GLY A 492 12.68 -4.47 -9.52
N LEU A 493 13.20 -5.68 -9.25
CA LEU A 493 14.24 -6.35 -10.05
C LEU A 493 13.73 -6.93 -11.38
N ASP A 494 12.42 -7.20 -11.50
CA ASP A 494 11.85 -8.02 -12.58
C ASP A 494 11.43 -7.17 -13.81
N THR A 495 11.74 -5.88 -13.81
CA THR A 495 11.50 -4.95 -14.93
C THR A 495 12.80 -4.68 -15.68
N SER A 496 13.08 -5.45 -16.73
CA SER A 496 14.12 -5.09 -17.70
C SER A 496 13.74 -3.80 -18.44
N LEU A 497 14.73 -2.97 -18.73
CA LEU A 497 14.60 -1.77 -19.58
C LEU A 497 14.97 -2.04 -21.06
N TYR A 498 15.49 -3.24 -21.37
CA TYR A 498 15.90 -3.61 -22.73
C TYR A 498 14.70 -3.95 -23.63
N ALA A 499 14.05 -2.91 -24.15
CA ALA A 499 13.22 -3.00 -25.35
C ALA A 499 14.14 -2.96 -26.58
N GLY A 500 14.91 -4.03 -26.81
CA GLY A 500 16.07 -3.95 -27.72
C GLY A 500 16.73 -5.25 -28.17
N ASP A 501 15.99 -6.35 -28.31
CA ASP A 501 16.27 -7.33 -29.38
C ASP A 501 15.00 -8.14 -29.72
N VAL A 502 14.81 -8.48 -31.00
CA VAL A 502 13.67 -9.25 -31.52
C VAL A 502 14.19 -10.45 -32.33
N GLY A 503 15.06 -11.24 -31.68
CA GLY A 503 15.69 -12.43 -32.25
C GLY A 503 15.34 -13.74 -31.51
N ALA A 504 15.06 -14.79 -32.28
CA ALA A 504 15.17 -16.21 -31.89
C ALA A 504 14.56 -16.67 -30.54
N ARG A 505 13.22 -16.69 -30.42
CA ARG A 505 12.55 -17.59 -29.46
C ARG A 505 12.63 -19.04 -29.95
N SER A 506 13.44 -19.87 -29.29
CA SER A 506 13.48 -21.32 -29.56
C SER A 506 12.26 -22.04 -28.97
N HIS A 507 11.60 -22.89 -29.77
CA HIS A 507 10.45 -23.69 -29.33
C HIS A 507 10.87 -24.90 -28.49
N ARG A 508 10.38 -24.97 -27.23
CA ARG A 508 10.02 -26.25 -26.59
C ARG A 508 8.64 -26.12 -25.93
N GLY A 509 7.80 -27.13 -26.16
CA GLY A 509 6.36 -27.06 -25.85
C GLY A 509 6.04 -27.24 -24.38
N LYS A 510 4.91 -26.65 -23.95
CA LYS A 510 4.22 -27.02 -22.71
C LYS A 510 3.10 -28.02 -23.04
N LEU A 511 3.04 -29.10 -22.27
CA LEU A 511 1.89 -30.01 -22.26
C LEU A 511 0.70 -29.31 -21.57
N GLY A 512 -0.51 -29.55 -22.06
CA GLY A 512 -1.71 -28.84 -21.61
C GLY A 512 -2.44 -29.51 -20.44
N CYS A 513 -3.25 -28.71 -19.74
CA CYS A 513 -4.34 -29.17 -18.87
C CYS A 513 -5.68 -28.59 -19.39
N PRO A 514 -6.82 -29.26 -19.15
CA PRO A 514 -8.05 -29.00 -19.90
C PRO A 514 -8.80 -27.74 -19.42
N ALA A 515 -9.41 -27.03 -20.37
CA ALA A 515 -10.35 -25.95 -20.09
C ALA A 515 -11.74 -26.50 -19.71
N LEU A 516 -12.38 -25.89 -18.70
CA LEU A 516 -13.79 -26.14 -18.38
C LEU A 516 -14.67 -25.23 -19.23
N ALA A 517 -15.68 -25.80 -19.90
CA ALA A 517 -16.53 -25.10 -20.84
C ALA A 517 -17.52 -24.12 -20.16
N ALA A 518 -17.68 -22.94 -20.74
CA ALA A 518 -18.72 -21.99 -20.35
C ALA A 518 -20.02 -22.23 -21.15
N PRO A 519 -21.22 -22.01 -20.54
CA PRO A 519 -22.50 -22.19 -21.23
C PRO A 519 -22.81 -21.03 -22.19
N PRO A 520 -23.58 -21.28 -23.27
CA PRO A 520 -23.92 -20.27 -24.27
C PRO A 520 -24.93 -19.23 -23.76
N ARG A 521 -24.90 -18.03 -24.36
CA ARG A 521 -25.95 -17.00 -24.23
C ARG A 521 -26.87 -17.02 -25.46
N PRO A 522 -28.15 -16.67 -25.33
CA PRO A 522 -29.11 -16.69 -26.45
C PRO A 522 -28.91 -15.53 -27.43
N ASN A 523 -29.41 -15.73 -28.66
CA ASN A 523 -29.24 -14.84 -29.80
C ASN A 523 -29.84 -13.43 -29.60
N THR A 524 -29.16 -12.41 -30.14
CA THR A 524 -29.75 -11.10 -30.44
C THR A 524 -29.97 -11.00 -31.96
N VAL A 525 -31.09 -10.42 -32.38
CA VAL A 525 -31.49 -10.34 -33.80
C VAL A 525 -30.75 -9.20 -34.51
N GLN A 526 -30.29 -9.45 -35.74
CA GLN A 526 -29.67 -8.44 -36.61
C GLN A 526 -30.73 -7.48 -37.19
N ALA A 527 -30.33 -6.24 -37.45
CA ALA A 527 -31.08 -5.29 -38.27
C ALA A 527 -30.11 -4.57 -39.22
N ASP A 528 -30.50 -4.43 -40.49
CA ASP A 528 -29.63 -3.92 -41.56
C ASP A 528 -29.47 -2.39 -41.57
N PRO A 529 -28.35 -1.86 -42.08
CA PRO A 529 -28.10 -0.43 -42.19
C PRO A 529 -28.70 0.20 -43.48
N PRO A 530 -29.19 1.46 -43.42
CA PRO A 530 -29.57 2.23 -44.62
C PRO A 530 -28.35 2.82 -45.36
N ARG A 531 -28.60 3.39 -46.54
CA ARG A 531 -27.63 3.63 -47.63
C ARG A 531 -27.27 5.11 -47.83
N ALA A 532 -26.16 5.38 -48.51
CA ALA A 532 -25.38 6.63 -48.46
C ALA A 532 -25.76 7.78 -49.43
N THR A 533 -25.12 8.94 -49.23
CA THR A 533 -24.83 10.06 -50.19
C THR A 533 -25.98 11.00 -50.63
N PRO A 534 -25.72 12.26 -51.11
CA PRO A 534 -24.43 12.85 -51.54
C PRO A 534 -24.02 14.28 -51.06
N ALA A 535 -22.71 14.55 -51.17
CA ALA A 535 -21.95 15.77 -51.55
C ALA A 535 -22.45 17.24 -51.35
N LEU A 536 -21.58 18.04 -50.67
CA LEU A 536 -20.87 19.30 -51.08
C LEU A 536 -21.59 20.45 -51.84
N PRO A 537 -21.25 21.74 -51.58
CA PRO A 537 -20.01 22.37 -52.09
C PRO A 537 -19.24 23.29 -51.10
N GLN A 538 -18.23 24.03 -51.61
CA GLN A 538 -17.24 24.87 -50.88
C GLN A 538 -17.31 26.37 -51.24
N SER A 539 -16.72 27.22 -50.40
CA SER A 539 -16.04 28.51 -50.68
C SER A 539 -15.00 28.73 -49.54
N GLU A 540 -13.87 29.45 -49.63
CA GLU A 540 -13.46 30.68 -50.34
C GLU A 540 -14.15 31.96 -49.78
N GLU A 541 -13.47 33.09 -49.51
CA GLU A 541 -12.01 33.38 -49.50
C GLU A 541 -11.36 33.01 -48.13
N ASP A 542 -10.72 33.78 -47.22
CA ASP A 542 -10.20 35.15 -47.02
C ASP A 542 -9.28 35.06 -45.74
N SER A 543 -8.09 35.64 -45.46
CA SER A 543 -7.12 36.67 -45.94
C SER A 543 -6.89 37.86 -44.95
N HIS A 544 -5.73 38.56 -45.07
CA HIS A 544 -5.13 39.56 -44.15
C HIS A 544 -4.87 39.12 -42.67
N GLY A 545 -3.76 39.42 -41.99
CA GLY A 545 -2.46 40.01 -42.37
C GLY A 545 -2.16 41.37 -41.73
N PHE A 546 -1.29 41.43 -40.69
CA PHE A 546 -0.47 42.61 -40.36
C PHE A 546 0.74 42.32 -39.45
N ASP A 547 1.84 42.98 -39.79
CA ASP A 547 3.17 43.16 -39.14
C ASP A 547 3.10 44.07 -37.88
N GLU A 548 4.12 44.37 -37.05
CA GLU A 548 5.49 43.88 -36.70
C GLU A 548 5.90 44.66 -35.41
N PHE A 549 7.17 44.57 -34.98
CA PHE A 549 7.88 45.31 -33.91
C PHE A 549 7.62 44.85 -32.46
N SER A 550 8.59 44.39 -31.64
CA SER A 550 10.05 44.62 -31.49
C SER A 550 10.45 45.75 -30.52
N SER A 551 11.04 45.36 -29.39
CA SER A 551 12.25 46.00 -28.82
C SER A 551 12.88 45.11 -27.74
N MET A 552 14.21 45.16 -27.61
CA MET A 552 15.00 44.38 -26.64
C MET A 552 15.10 45.09 -25.28
N SER A 553 15.44 44.35 -24.22
CA SER A 553 16.18 44.89 -23.07
C SER A 553 17.06 43.80 -22.45
N GLU A 554 18.38 43.99 -22.45
CA GLU A 554 19.34 43.10 -21.80
C GLU A 554 19.34 43.30 -20.28
N GLY A 555 19.63 42.26 -19.50
CA GLY A 555 19.68 42.27 -18.04
C GLY A 555 20.81 41.39 -17.52
N VAL A 556 21.76 42.00 -16.80
CA VAL A 556 23.08 41.44 -16.43
C VAL A 556 23.00 40.29 -15.42
N LEU A 557 24.06 39.46 -15.40
CA LEU A 557 24.36 38.43 -14.40
C LEU A 557 24.17 38.89 -12.95
N GLU A 558 23.82 37.94 -12.08
CA GLU A 558 24.44 37.84 -10.75
C GLU A 558 24.57 36.35 -10.35
N ASP A 559 25.74 35.95 -9.84
CA ASP A 559 26.08 34.55 -9.57
C ASP A 559 25.55 34.06 -8.21
N LEU A 560 24.85 32.92 -8.21
CA LEU A 560 24.51 32.18 -6.99
C LEU A 560 25.07 30.76 -7.02
N VAL A 561 26.32 30.63 -6.58
CA VAL A 561 26.96 29.34 -6.29
C VAL A 561 26.26 28.70 -5.10
N TYR A 562 25.46 27.66 -5.34
CA TYR A 562 24.85 26.84 -4.30
C TYR A 562 25.81 25.73 -3.87
N GLU A 563 26.58 25.94 -2.80
CA GLU A 563 27.35 24.87 -2.18
C GLU A 563 26.42 23.89 -1.44
N PRO A 564 26.53 22.56 -1.68
CA PRO A 564 25.79 21.58 -0.90
C PRO A 564 26.38 21.49 0.52
N PRO A 565 25.55 21.34 1.57
CA PRO A 565 26.05 21.23 2.95
C PRO A 565 26.95 19.99 3.10
N GLY A 566 28.17 20.21 3.62
CA GLY A 566 29.20 19.18 3.74
C GLY A 566 28.79 18.02 4.66
N TRP A 567 28.97 16.79 4.18
CA TRP A 567 28.70 15.56 4.95
C TRP A 567 29.89 15.18 5.83
N SER A 568 30.21 16.05 6.78
CA SER A 568 31.24 15.86 7.81
C SER A 568 30.74 16.42 9.15
N ASP A 569 31.09 15.73 10.24
CA ASP A 569 30.76 16.09 11.63
C ASP A 569 29.26 16.12 12.03
N ILE A 570 28.65 14.94 12.02
CA ILE A 570 27.78 14.55 13.15
C ILE A 570 28.60 13.62 14.05
N GLY A 571 29.19 14.20 15.09
CA GLY A 571 30.07 13.50 16.03
C GLY A 571 29.36 12.40 16.82
N ALA A 572 30.10 11.37 17.20
CA ALA A 572 29.56 10.25 17.99
C ALA A 572 29.19 10.70 19.41
N ALA A 573 27.90 10.64 19.74
CA ALA A 573 27.38 10.75 21.09
C ALA A 573 26.63 9.45 21.43
N GLU A 574 27.32 8.51 22.07
CA GLU A 574 26.67 7.29 22.59
C GLU A 574 25.84 7.65 23.84
N GLY A 575 24.54 7.81 23.63
CA GLY A 575 23.52 7.89 24.68
C GLY A 575 22.41 6.86 24.40
N PRO A 576 21.75 6.30 25.44
CA PRO A 576 20.75 5.27 25.24
C PRO A 576 19.52 5.86 24.54
N CYS A 577 19.27 5.44 23.29
CA CYS A 577 17.97 5.66 22.66
C CYS A 577 16.93 4.79 23.38
N GLU A 578 15.88 5.42 23.87
CA GLU A 578 14.73 4.72 24.44
C GLU A 578 13.97 3.93 23.35
N ASP A 579 13.34 2.83 23.75
CA ASP A 579 12.83 1.79 22.84
C ASP A 579 11.53 2.23 22.15
N LEU A 580 11.66 2.80 20.95
CA LEU A 580 10.55 3.33 20.14
C LEU A 580 10.27 2.48 18.89
N GLY A 581 9.32 1.55 19.02
CA GLY A 581 8.47 1.08 17.92
C GLY A 581 9.17 0.32 16.79
N ASP A 582 9.32 -1.00 16.94
CA ASP A 582 9.75 -1.88 15.85
C ASP A 582 8.64 -2.02 14.79
N ASP A 583 8.67 -1.18 13.74
CA ASP A 583 7.88 -1.26 12.50
C ASP A 583 8.17 -2.54 11.67
N SER A 584 8.45 -3.69 12.30
CA SER A 584 8.55 -4.99 11.64
C SER A 584 7.45 -5.96 12.06
N ASP A 585 6.22 -5.61 11.67
CA ASP A 585 5.02 -6.46 11.70
C ASP A 585 5.17 -7.74 10.85
N GLY A 586 5.94 -8.68 11.41
CA GLY A 586 5.98 -10.09 11.08
C GLY A 586 5.83 -10.85 12.39
N GLY A 587 4.58 -11.00 12.85
CA GLY A 587 4.23 -11.51 14.19
C GLY A 587 4.60 -12.97 14.41
N GLY A 588 5.89 -13.24 14.63
CA GLY A 588 6.42 -14.56 14.99
C GLY A 588 5.98 -14.98 16.39
N VAL A 589 4.93 -15.79 16.46
CA VAL A 589 4.46 -16.39 17.72
C VAL A 589 5.54 -17.35 18.26
N SER A 590 5.98 -17.12 19.49
CA SER A 590 6.87 -18.06 20.19
C SER A 590 6.12 -19.35 20.51
N LEU A 591 6.64 -20.48 20.04
CA LEU A 591 6.12 -21.82 20.32
C LEU A 591 6.96 -22.51 21.40
N PHE A 592 6.27 -23.04 22.40
CA PHE A 592 6.71 -24.16 23.24
C PHE A 592 5.84 -25.38 22.90
#